data_AF-A0A6I1I1H2-F1
#
_entry.id   AF-A0A6I1I1H2-F1
#
_cell.length_a   1.000
_cell.length_b   1.000
_cell.length_c   1.000
_cell.angle_alpha   90.00
_cell.angle_beta   90.00
_cell.angle_gamma   90.00
#
_symmetry.space_group_name_H-M   'P 1'
#
loop_
_entity.id
_entity.type
_entity.pdbx_description
1 polymer ?
#
loop_
_entity_poly.entity_id
_entity_poly.type
_entity_poly.pdbx_seq_one_letter_code
_entity_poly.pdbx_strand_id
1 'polypeptide(L)'
;MFTNSIPPSLSPALKSHLEAQCNFATELSRKLFDTAQQLSELHLRLAQDLLQEWSNASQRLLCARDTGEFLSLAAAQLQPGSDKLRQYQQQLGNLVANANVEMNRTAENHLPETSRTAVAFADEVVRKTAEETEKATQRQREMIEKMQITGHRDGAGRSRDTGRQSDQAH
;
A
#
# COMPACT_ATOMS: atom_id res chain seq x y z
N MET A 1 -37.21 -7.29 11.68
CA MET A 1 -36.06 -8.20 11.87
C MET A 1 -34.84 -7.51 11.32
N PHE A 2 -33.93 -7.08 12.19
CA PHE A 2 -32.65 -6.51 11.78
C PHE A 2 -31.75 -7.65 11.31
N THR A 3 -31.60 -7.80 10.00
CA THR A 3 -30.71 -8.81 9.44
C THR A 3 -29.28 -8.37 9.69
N ASN A 4 -28.70 -9.02 10.68
CA ASN A 4 -27.28 -9.27 10.89
C ASN A 4 -26.44 -8.92 9.64
N SER A 5 -25.87 -7.72 9.62
CA SER A 5 -24.80 -7.38 8.68
C SER A 5 -23.56 -8.15 9.12
N ILE A 6 -23.49 -9.41 8.71
CA ILE A 6 -22.21 -10.11 8.63
C ILE A 6 -21.31 -9.15 7.83
N PRO A 7 -20.18 -8.66 8.38
CA PRO A 7 -19.28 -7.84 7.60
C PRO A 7 -19.01 -8.62 6.31
N PRO A 8 -19.22 -8.03 5.12
CA PRO A 8 -19.04 -8.76 3.88
C PRO A 8 -17.67 -9.42 3.99
N SER A 9 -17.63 -10.75 3.87
CA SER A 9 -16.38 -11.50 3.82
C SER A 9 -15.40 -10.69 2.98
N LEU A 10 -14.28 -10.28 3.58
CA LEU A 10 -13.37 -9.28 3.04
C LEU A 10 -13.17 -9.58 1.56
N SER A 11 -13.72 -8.73 0.69
CA SER A 11 -13.75 -9.08 -0.73
C SER A 11 -12.30 -9.21 -1.22
N PRO A 12 -12.01 -10.16 -2.14
CA PRO A 12 -10.65 -10.34 -2.65
C PRO A 12 -10.02 -9.03 -3.16
N ALA A 13 -10.84 -8.15 -3.74
CA ALA A 13 -10.44 -6.82 -4.18
C ALA A 13 -10.05 -5.87 -3.03
N LEU A 14 -10.80 -5.87 -1.91
CA LEU A 14 -10.45 -5.07 -0.73
C LEU A 14 -9.16 -5.57 -0.09
N LYS A 15 -8.99 -6.89 -0.01
CA LYS A 15 -7.75 -7.52 0.48
C LYS A 15 -6.55 -7.09 -0.36
N SER A 16 -6.68 -7.18 -1.69
CA SER A 16 -5.64 -6.79 -2.63
C SER A 16 -5.29 -5.29 -2.54
N HIS A 17 -6.28 -4.42 -2.32
CA HIS A 17 -6.04 -2.99 -2.13
C HIS A 17 -5.30 -2.68 -0.81
N LEU A 18 -5.66 -3.34 0.29
CA LEU A 18 -4.96 -3.20 1.57
C LEU A 18 -3.53 -3.73 1.50
N GLU A 19 -3.31 -4.87 0.83
CA GLU A 19 -1.98 -5.41 0.57
C GLU A 19 -1.15 -4.45 -0.27
N ALA A 20 -1.72 -3.85 -1.31
CA ALA A 20 -1.04 -2.84 -2.13
C ALA A 20 -0.61 -1.62 -1.31
N GLN A 21 -1.49 -1.09 -0.45
CA GLN A 21 -1.15 0.03 0.45
C GLN A 21 -0.08 -0.35 1.48
N CYS A 22 -0.17 -1.55 2.07
CA CYS A 22 0.79 -2.02 3.05
C CYS A 22 2.18 -2.25 2.44
N ASN A 23 2.22 -2.84 1.24
CA ASN A 23 3.45 -3.05 0.48
C ASN A 23 4.09 -1.72 0.09
N PHE A 24 3.32 -0.76 -0.40
CA PHE A 24 3.83 0.58 -0.72
C PHE A 24 4.44 1.26 0.51
N ALA A 25 3.73 1.26 1.65
CA ALA A 25 4.21 1.85 2.89
C ALA A 25 5.48 1.17 3.41
N THR A 26 5.55 -0.16 3.30
CA THR A 26 6.71 -0.97 3.73
C THR A 26 7.93 -0.65 2.87
N GLU A 27 7.78 -0.62 1.55
CA GLU A 27 8.86 -0.29 0.62
C GLU A 27 9.37 1.14 0.81
N LEU A 28 8.47 2.11 0.97
CA LEU A 28 8.84 3.50 1.26
C LEU A 28 9.59 3.62 2.59
N SER A 29 9.10 2.93 3.64
CA SER A 29 9.75 2.91 4.94
C SER A 29 11.15 2.30 4.85
N ARG A 30 11.29 1.20 4.12
CA ARG A 30 12.59 0.55 3.89
C ARG A 30 13.56 1.49 3.19
N LYS A 31 13.12 2.20 2.15
CA LYS A 31 13.95 3.20 1.44
C LYS A 31 14.38 4.37 2.33
N LEU A 32 13.51 4.80 3.24
CA LEU A 32 13.87 5.81 4.26
C LEU A 32 14.93 5.27 5.23
N PHE A 33 14.79 4.04 5.72
CA PHE A 33 15.79 3.40 6.58
C PHE A 33 17.13 3.22 5.87
N ASP A 34 17.14 2.74 4.62
CA ASP A 34 18.34 2.59 3.81
C ASP A 34 19.07 3.93 3.65
N THR A 35 18.32 5.01 3.38
CA THR A 35 18.87 6.38 3.27
C THR A 35 19.49 6.84 4.60
N ALA A 36 18.83 6.57 5.73
CA ALA A 36 19.34 6.92 7.06
C ALA A 36 20.63 6.15 7.40
N GLN A 37 20.70 4.87 7.03
CA GLN A 37 21.92 4.07 7.17
C GLN A 37 23.06 4.64 6.33
N GLN A 38 22.81 4.97 5.06
CA GLN A 38 23.82 5.56 4.18
C GLN A 38 24.31 6.92 4.69
N LEU A 39 23.44 7.74 5.29
CA LEU A 39 23.84 9.00 5.91
C LEU A 39 24.73 8.77 7.14
N SER A 40 24.39 7.79 7.98
CA SER A 40 25.19 7.40 9.14
C SER A 40 26.58 6.88 8.72
N GLU A 41 26.63 6.03 7.69
CA GLU A 41 27.88 5.58 7.09
C GLU A 41 28.72 6.73 6.56
N LEU A 42 28.10 7.72 5.92
CA LEU A 42 28.79 8.91 5.42
C LEU A 42 29.43 9.72 6.55
N HIS A 43 28.69 9.97 7.65
CA HIS A 43 29.25 10.64 8.83
C HIS A 43 30.38 9.83 9.46
N LEU A 44 30.24 8.50 9.53
CA LEU A 44 31.27 7.64 10.09
C LEU A 44 32.54 7.65 9.23
N ARG A 45 32.41 7.63 7.91
CA ARG A 45 33.55 7.79 6.99
C ARG A 45 34.24 9.13 7.17
N LEU A 46 33.48 10.22 7.26
CA LEU A 46 34.05 11.54 7.54
C LEU A 46 34.83 11.55 8.85
N ALA A 47 34.28 10.96 9.92
CA ALA A 47 34.97 10.86 11.21
C ALA A 47 36.25 10.03 11.12
N GLN A 48 36.22 8.88 10.44
CA GLN A 48 37.41 8.05 10.19
C GLN A 48 38.47 8.82 9.39
N ASP A 49 38.05 9.52 8.35
CA ASP A 49 38.94 10.31 7.50
C ASP A 49 39.61 11.43 8.29
N LEU A 50 38.87 12.12 9.17
CA LEU A 50 39.41 13.16 10.05
C LEU A 50 40.38 12.59 11.08
N LEU A 51 40.06 11.44 11.71
CA LEU A 51 40.94 10.76 12.65
C LEU A 51 42.24 10.31 11.98
N GLN A 52 42.14 9.73 10.78
CA GLN A 52 43.30 9.28 10.01
C GLN A 52 44.17 10.48 9.57
N GLU A 53 43.56 11.60 9.21
CA GLU A 53 44.27 12.83 8.87
C GLU A 53 45.00 13.41 10.08
N TRP A 54 44.35 13.46 11.24
CA TRP A 54 44.98 13.91 12.49
C TRP A 54 46.12 12.99 12.94
N SER A 55 45.95 11.68 12.82
CA SER A 55 47.01 10.71 13.10
C SER A 55 48.19 10.86 12.13
N ASN A 56 47.95 11.05 10.84
CA ASN A 56 49.03 11.31 9.87
C ASN A 56 49.69 12.68 10.11
N ALA A 57 48.91 13.70 10.46
CA ALA A 57 49.40 15.03 10.78
C ALA A 57 50.36 14.99 11.98
N SER A 58 49.91 14.38 13.08
CA SER A 58 50.71 14.21 14.29
C SER A 58 51.97 13.38 14.02
N GLN A 59 51.89 12.27 13.28
CA GLN A 59 53.07 11.48 12.91
C GLN A 59 54.06 12.30 12.07
N ARG A 60 53.58 13.06 11.08
CA ARG A 60 54.44 13.93 10.24
C ARG A 60 55.13 15.01 11.07
N LEU A 61 54.41 15.64 11.99
CA LEU A 61 54.97 16.64 12.90
C LEU A 61 55.99 16.04 13.87
N LEU A 62 55.75 14.82 14.37
CA LEU A 62 56.68 14.10 15.25
C LEU A 62 57.93 13.58 14.53
N CYS A 63 57.84 13.29 13.23
CA CYS A 63 58.96 12.86 12.40
C CYS A 63 59.75 14.01 11.74
N ALA A 64 59.35 15.27 11.97
CA ALA A 64 60.04 16.44 11.41
C ALA A 64 61.48 16.51 11.95
N ARG A 65 62.46 16.65 11.05
CA ARG A 65 63.89 16.62 11.37
C ARG A 65 64.41 17.96 11.89
N ASP A 66 63.79 19.05 11.49
CA ASP A 66 64.17 20.41 11.88
C ASP A 66 62.96 21.35 12.00
N THR A 67 63.19 22.52 12.59
CA THR A 67 62.16 23.53 12.86
C THR A 67 61.57 24.11 11.57
N GLY A 68 62.31 24.10 10.45
CA GLY A 68 61.83 24.54 9.14
C GLY A 68 60.88 23.53 8.50
N GLU A 69 61.21 22.24 8.56
CA GLU A 69 60.33 21.15 8.13
C GLU A 69 59.05 21.11 8.97
N PHE A 70 59.16 21.32 10.29
CA PHE A 70 58.00 21.42 11.18
C PHE A 70 57.06 22.58 10.79
N LEU A 71 57.60 23.78 10.57
CA LEU A 71 56.81 24.96 10.15
C LEU A 71 56.15 24.76 8.79
N SER A 72 56.86 24.13 7.85
CA SER A 72 56.34 23.81 6.52
C SER A 72 55.20 22.79 6.58
N LEU A 73 55.34 21.74 7.40
CA LEU A 73 54.30 20.74 7.64
C LEU A 73 53.09 21.31 8.38
N ALA A 74 53.32 22.20 9.36
CA ALA A 74 52.24 22.90 10.06
C ALA A 74 51.47 23.84 9.12
N ALA A 75 52.17 24.56 8.23
CA ALA A 75 51.54 25.40 7.21
C ALA A 75 50.76 24.56 6.17
N ALA A 76 51.24 23.37 5.81
CA ALA A 76 50.55 22.45 4.92
C ALA A 76 49.27 21.85 5.55
N GLN A 77 49.24 21.63 6.86
CA GLN A 77 48.01 21.24 7.59
C GLN A 77 46.98 22.36 7.67
N LEU A 78 47.41 23.61 7.52
CA LEU A 78 46.53 24.77 7.39
C LEU A 78 46.05 24.99 5.96
N GLN A 79 46.55 24.23 4.97
CA GLN A 79 45.90 24.22 3.66
C GLN A 79 44.46 23.76 3.85
N PRO A 80 43.51 24.40 3.15
CA PRO A 80 42.11 24.13 3.36
C PRO A 80 41.85 22.65 3.10
N GLY A 81 41.37 21.92 4.12
CA GLY A 81 40.82 20.55 4.06
C GLY A 81 39.55 20.46 3.20
N SER A 82 39.57 21.18 2.09
CA SER A 82 38.49 21.45 1.16
C SER A 82 38.16 20.23 0.32
N ASP A 83 39.12 19.38 -0.01
CA ASP A 83 38.86 18.21 -0.85
C ASP A 83 37.93 17.22 -0.16
N LYS A 84 38.16 16.92 1.13
CA LYS A 84 37.30 16.00 1.89
C LYS A 84 35.95 16.62 2.21
N LEU A 85 35.91 17.89 2.59
CA LEU A 85 34.65 18.58 2.84
C LEU A 85 33.80 18.69 1.55
N ARG A 86 34.45 18.97 0.42
CA ARG A 86 33.81 19.02 -0.90
C ARG A 86 33.33 17.64 -1.34
N GLN A 87 34.12 16.59 -1.12
CA GLN A 87 33.69 15.21 -1.38
C GLN A 87 32.51 14.82 -0.50
N TYR A 88 32.53 15.15 0.79
CA TYR A 88 31.39 14.95 1.69
C TYR A 88 30.14 15.70 1.20
N GLN A 89 30.27 16.97 0.79
CA GLN A 89 29.16 17.75 0.21
C GLN A 89 28.61 17.11 -1.07
N GLN A 90 29.48 16.64 -1.97
CA GLN A 90 29.09 15.94 -3.18
C GLN A 90 28.39 14.61 -2.87
N GLN A 91 28.92 13.83 -1.93
CA GLN A 91 28.35 12.55 -1.51
C GLN A 91 27.00 12.74 -0.83
N LEU A 92 26.86 13.76 0.02
CA LEU A 92 25.60 14.14 0.64
C LEU A 92 24.57 14.56 -0.41
N GLY A 93 24.97 15.41 -1.36
CA GLY A 93 24.11 15.83 -2.47
C GLY A 93 23.64 14.67 -3.33
N ASN A 94 24.55 13.76 -3.68
CA ASN A 94 24.24 12.54 -4.44
C ASN A 94 23.33 11.60 -3.65
N LEU A 95 23.54 11.44 -2.34
CA LEU A 95 22.70 10.61 -1.47
C LEU A 95 21.26 11.14 -1.45
N VAL A 96 21.09 12.44 -1.23
CA VAL A 96 19.75 13.07 -1.20
C VAL A 96 19.09 12.99 -2.59
N ALA A 97 19.83 13.20 -3.67
CA ALA A 97 19.30 13.07 -5.03
C ALA A 97 18.85 11.63 -5.32
N ASN A 98 19.67 10.64 -4.97
CA ASN A 98 19.33 9.23 -5.16
C ASN A 98 18.12 8.83 -4.31
N ALA A 99 18.04 9.27 -3.06
CA ALA A 99 16.87 9.01 -2.20
C ALA A 99 15.57 9.54 -2.83
N ASN A 100 15.58 10.76 -3.38
CA ASN A 100 14.44 11.31 -4.10
C ASN A 100 14.06 10.48 -5.33
N VAL A 101 15.06 10.06 -6.13
CA VAL A 101 14.83 9.21 -7.31
C VAL A 101 14.24 7.86 -6.92
N GLU A 102 14.80 7.21 -5.89
CA GLU A 102 14.32 5.92 -5.42
C GLU A 102 12.90 5.99 -4.85
N MET A 103 12.58 7.02 -4.06
CA MET A 103 11.22 7.22 -3.55
C MET A 103 10.23 7.47 -4.69
N ASN A 104 10.60 8.29 -5.68
CA ASN A 104 9.74 8.55 -6.83
C ASN A 104 9.53 7.30 -7.68
N ARG A 105 10.57 6.48 -7.88
CA ARG A 105 10.46 5.18 -8.56
C ARG A 105 9.57 4.20 -7.78
N THR A 106 9.67 4.15 -6.45
CA THR A 106 8.75 3.33 -5.63
C THR A 106 7.31 3.83 -5.79
N ALA A 107 7.09 5.14 -5.82
CA ALA A 107 5.76 5.68 -6.11
C ALA A 107 5.27 5.28 -7.51
N GLU A 108 6.09 5.45 -8.54
CA GLU A 108 5.77 5.06 -9.93
C GLU A 108 5.45 3.57 -10.08
N ASN A 109 6.15 2.70 -9.36
CA ASN A 109 5.92 1.25 -9.43
C ASN A 109 4.64 0.81 -8.71
N HIS A 110 4.27 1.49 -7.62
CA HIS A 110 3.17 1.05 -6.75
C HIS A 110 1.85 1.83 -6.97
N LEU A 111 1.90 3.05 -7.53
CA LEU A 111 0.68 3.81 -7.87
C LEU A 111 -0.22 3.08 -8.88
N PRO A 112 0.30 2.51 -9.99
CA PRO A 112 -0.54 1.81 -10.96
C PRO A 112 -1.23 0.59 -10.37
N GLU A 113 -0.52 -0.20 -9.55
CA GLU A 113 -1.09 -1.35 -8.85
C GLU A 113 -2.13 -0.94 -7.80
N THR A 114 -1.87 0.13 -7.05
CA THR A 114 -2.84 0.68 -6.08
C THR A 114 -4.09 1.21 -6.78
N SER A 115 -3.93 1.88 -7.93
CA SER A 115 -5.05 2.36 -8.75
C SER A 115 -5.85 1.20 -9.34
N ARG A 116 -5.17 0.16 -9.83
CA ARG A 116 -5.80 -1.03 -10.40
C ARG A 116 -6.63 -1.78 -9.36
N THR A 117 -6.09 -1.95 -8.16
CA THR A 117 -6.81 -2.60 -7.05
C THR A 117 -8.01 -1.78 -6.57
N ALA A 118 -7.91 -0.45 -6.58
CA ALA A 118 -9.03 0.44 -6.29
C ALA A 118 -10.17 0.33 -7.32
N VAL A 119 -9.83 0.28 -8.62
CA VAL A 119 -10.81 0.05 -9.69
C VAL A 119 -11.47 -1.32 -9.55
N ALA A 120 -10.69 -2.37 -9.33
CA ALA A 120 -11.22 -3.72 -9.12
C ALA A 120 -12.15 -3.78 -7.88
N PHE A 121 -11.85 -3.02 -6.83
CA PHE A 121 -12.73 -2.90 -5.67
C PHE A 121 -14.04 -2.17 -6.01
N ALA A 122 -13.99 -1.09 -6.77
CA ALA A 122 -15.19 -0.39 -7.22
C ALA A 122 -16.10 -1.28 -8.08
N ASP A 123 -15.52 -2.03 -9.03
CA ASP A 123 -16.25 -2.97 -9.88
C ASP A 123 -16.91 -4.10 -9.06
N GLU A 124 -16.19 -4.62 -8.06
CA GLU A 124 -16.70 -5.64 -7.15
C GLU A 124 -17.92 -5.14 -6.34
N VAL A 125 -17.90 -3.88 -5.90
CA VAL A 125 -19.03 -3.24 -5.20
C VAL A 125 -20.24 -3.13 -6.14
N VAL A 126 -20.03 -2.60 -7.35
CA VAL A 126 -21.10 -2.45 -8.37
C VAL A 126 -21.72 -3.81 -8.68
N ARG A 127 -20.89 -4.83 -8.92
CA ARG A 127 -21.33 -6.20 -9.19
C ARG A 127 -22.16 -6.77 -8.04
N LYS A 128 -21.68 -6.67 -6.80
CA LYS A 128 -22.42 -7.16 -5.62
C LYS A 128 -23.76 -6.44 -5.45
N THR A 129 -23.82 -5.14 -5.69
CA THR A 129 -25.08 -4.38 -5.62
C THR A 129 -26.07 -4.83 -6.71
N ALA A 130 -25.60 -5.07 -7.93
CA ALA A 130 -26.42 -5.60 -9.02
C ALA A 130 -26.96 -7.00 -8.69
N GLU A 131 -26.11 -7.90 -8.19
CA GLU A 131 -26.51 -9.27 -7.78
C GLU A 131 -27.55 -9.27 -6.66
N GLU A 132 -27.40 -8.40 -5.65
CA GLU A 132 -28.39 -8.28 -4.58
C GLU A 132 -29.72 -7.69 -5.09
N THR A 133 -29.66 -6.77 -6.05
CA THR A 133 -30.85 -6.22 -6.71
C THR A 133 -31.56 -7.33 -7.51
N GLU A 134 -30.82 -8.11 -8.29
CA GLU A 134 -31.37 -9.23 -9.06
C GLU A 134 -32.00 -10.28 -8.12
N LYS A 135 -31.29 -10.72 -7.07
CA LYS A 135 -31.84 -11.63 -6.06
C LYS A 135 -33.10 -11.09 -5.38
N ALA A 136 -33.15 -9.78 -5.07
CA ALA A 136 -34.34 -9.17 -4.50
C ALA A 136 -35.51 -9.21 -5.49
N THR A 137 -35.29 -8.91 -6.77
CA THR A 137 -36.32 -9.01 -7.81
C THR A 137 -36.77 -10.45 -8.05
N GLN A 138 -35.85 -11.42 -8.02
CA GLN A 138 -36.16 -12.84 -8.15
C GLN A 138 -37.06 -13.31 -7.01
N ARG A 139 -36.70 -12.99 -5.75
CA ARG A 139 -37.50 -13.29 -4.57
C ARG A 139 -38.89 -12.65 -4.65
N GLN A 140 -38.99 -11.42 -5.14
CA GLN A 140 -40.28 -10.76 -5.35
C GLN A 140 -41.13 -11.50 -6.40
N ARG A 141 -40.53 -11.92 -7.52
CA ARG A 141 -41.22 -12.71 -8.55
C ARG A 141 -41.70 -14.06 -8.03
N GLU A 142 -40.83 -14.80 -7.33
CA GLU A 142 -41.18 -16.08 -6.71
C GLU A 142 -42.33 -15.94 -5.70
N MET A 143 -42.37 -14.86 -4.91
CA MET A 143 -43.47 -14.58 -3.98
C MET A 143 -44.78 -14.29 -4.70
N ILE A 144 -44.76 -13.53 -5.80
CA ILE A 144 -45.94 -13.25 -6.63
C ILE A 144 -46.46 -14.53 -7.28
N GLU A 145 -45.56 -15.34 -7.85
CA GLU A 145 -45.90 -16.63 -8.48
C GLU A 145 -46.52 -17.60 -7.46
N LYS A 146 -45.92 -17.71 -6.27
CA LYS A 146 -46.44 -18.56 -5.19
C LYS A 146 -47.85 -18.13 -4.73
N MET A 147 -48.13 -16.82 -4.68
CA MET A 147 -49.48 -16.29 -4.40
C MET A 147 -50.49 -16.58 -5.52
N GLN A 148 -50.06 -16.46 -6.78
CA GLN A 148 -50.93 -16.71 -7.94
C GLN A 148 -51.30 -18.21 -8.04
N ILE A 149 -50.36 -19.11 -7.76
CA ILE A 149 -50.61 -20.56 -7.73
C ILE A 149 -51.57 -20.93 -6.59
N THR A 150 -51.49 -20.28 -5.43
CA THR A 150 -52.46 -20.48 -4.33
C THR A 150 -53.84 -19.93 -4.67
N GLY A 151 -53.94 -18.74 -5.29
CA GLY A 151 -55.21 -18.14 -5.68
C GLY A 151 -55.97 -18.90 -6.79
N HIS A 152 -55.26 -19.57 -7.70
CA HIS A 152 -55.89 -20.40 -8.73
C HIS A 152 -56.46 -21.72 -8.19
N ARG A 153 -55.98 -22.22 -7.04
CA ARG A 153 -56.45 -23.48 -6.45
C ARG A 153 -57.77 -23.33 -5.68
N ASP A 154 -58.03 -22.17 -5.09
CA ASP A 154 -59.27 -21.89 -4.35
C ASP A 154 -60.47 -21.54 -5.27
N GLY A 155 -60.21 -21.12 -6.52
CA GLY A 155 -61.27 -20.78 -7.48
C GLY A 155 -61.86 -21.96 -8.27
N ALA A 156 -61.19 -23.11 -8.30
CA ALA A 156 -61.56 -24.24 -9.16
C ALA A 156 -62.30 -25.39 -8.43
N GLY A 157 -62.66 -25.22 -7.15
CA GLY A 157 -63.26 -26.27 -6.32
C GLY A 157 -64.73 -26.10 -5.94
N ARG A 158 -65.41 -25.01 -6.33
CA ARG A 158 -66.72 -24.65 -5.76
C ARG A 158 -67.82 -24.38 -6.78
N SER A 159 -67.92 -25.20 -7.82
CA SER A 159 -69.12 -25.22 -8.66
C SER A 159 -69.27 -26.55 -9.40
N ARG A 160 -69.79 -27.57 -8.70
CA ARG A 160 -70.54 -28.71 -9.24
C ARG A 160 -70.80 -29.69 -8.10
N ASP A 161 -71.97 -29.57 -7.47
CA ASP A 161 -72.87 -30.69 -7.17
C ASP A 161 -73.96 -30.25 -6.17
N THR A 162 -74.96 -29.52 -6.66
CA THR A 162 -76.25 -29.36 -5.97
C THR A 162 -77.33 -29.40 -7.05
N GLY A 163 -77.66 -30.60 -7.52
CA GLY A 163 -78.66 -30.73 -8.56
C GLY A 163 -78.90 -32.16 -9.05
N ARG A 164 -79.26 -33.08 -8.15
CA ARG A 164 -80.00 -34.30 -8.53
C ARG A 164 -80.58 -35.00 -7.30
N GLN A 165 -81.69 -34.47 -6.78
CA GLN A 165 -82.59 -35.23 -5.91
C GLN A 165 -84.03 -34.82 -6.18
N SER A 166 -84.53 -35.20 -7.35
CA SER A 166 -85.98 -35.23 -7.64
C SER A 166 -86.16 -36.10 -8.88
N ASP A 167 -86.31 -37.42 -8.68
CA ASP A 167 -87.27 -38.25 -9.43
C ASP A 167 -87.16 -39.72 -8.96
N GLN A 168 -88.05 -40.14 -8.05
CA GLN A 168 -88.75 -41.42 -8.17
C GLN A 168 -89.87 -41.50 -7.13
N ALA A 169 -91.09 -41.28 -7.60
CA ALA A 169 -92.33 -41.70 -6.96
C ALA A 169 -93.14 -42.46 -8.01
N HIS A 170 -93.17 -43.79 -7.87
CA HIS A 170 -94.31 -44.70 -8.01
C HIS A 170 -93.82 -46.15 -8.23
#